data_AF-A0A3B4A4M6-F1
#
_entry.id   AF-A0A3B4A4M6-F1
#
_cell.length_a   1.000
_cell.length_b   1.000
_cell.length_c   1.000
_cell.angle_alpha   90.00
_cell.angle_beta   90.00
_cell.angle_gamma   90.00
#
_symmetry.space_group_name_H-M   'P 1'
#
loop_
_entity.id
_entity.type
_entity.pdbx_description
1 polymer ?
#
loop_
_entity_poly.entity_id
_entity_poly.type
_entity_poly.pdbx_seq_one_letter_code
_entity_poly.pdbx_strand_id
1 'polypeptide(L)'
;MIHTGEKPFSCSECGKRFRIKQHWQQHEMRHREEFPFVCDVCGKSFVVNGALQKHIETHAKPKNVQKEPGENELERPFRCDECGKRFKTEQNLRLHTERHSGLKRFDERLCTETILENTVHL
;
A
#
# COMPACT_ATOMS: atom_id res chain seq x y z
N MET A 1 -20.80 10.42 7.09
CA MET A 1 -19.42 10.30 7.61
C MET A 1 -18.52 11.14 6.72
N ILE A 2 -18.14 12.34 7.16
CA ILE A 2 -17.43 13.31 6.32
C ILE A 2 -15.95 12.89 6.22
N HIS A 3 -15.50 12.60 5.01
CA HIS A 3 -14.10 12.33 4.73
C HIS A 3 -13.40 13.69 4.57
N THR A 4 -13.09 14.37 5.68
CA THR A 4 -12.54 15.75 5.64
C THR A 4 -11.21 15.89 4.90
N GLY A 5 -10.57 14.79 4.48
CA GLY A 5 -9.38 14.83 3.60
C GLY A 5 -8.15 15.49 4.21
N GLU A 6 -8.29 16.13 5.37
CA GLU A 6 -7.24 16.82 6.07
C GLU A 6 -6.14 15.85 6.45
N LYS A 7 -4.94 16.16 5.94
CA LYS A 7 -3.70 15.47 6.25
C LYS A 7 -2.77 16.48 6.91
N PRO A 8 -2.93 16.71 8.22
CA PRO A 8 -2.19 17.74 8.93
C PRO A 8 -0.71 17.39 9.14
N PHE A 9 -0.35 16.10 9.03
CA PHE A 9 1.04 15.65 9.21
C PHE A 9 1.74 15.53 7.85
N SER A 10 2.81 16.29 7.62
CA SER A 10 3.60 16.25 6.39
C SER A 10 5.04 15.85 6.68
N CYS A 11 5.61 14.98 5.84
CA CYS A 11 7.03 14.68 5.86
C CYS A 11 7.80 15.81 5.17
N SER A 12 8.77 16.39 5.85
CA SER A 12 9.62 17.46 5.30
C SER A 12 10.60 16.96 4.23
N GLU A 13 10.96 15.68 4.25
CA GLU A 13 11.93 15.12 3.29
C GLU A 13 11.31 14.77 1.94
N CYS A 14 10.09 14.21 1.92
CA CYS A 14 9.45 13.76 0.68
C CYS A 14 8.09 14.39 0.39
N GLY A 15 7.64 15.33 1.23
CA GLY A 15 6.37 16.05 1.07
C GLY A 15 5.11 15.19 1.28
N LYS A 16 5.24 13.90 1.63
CA LYS A 16 4.08 13.01 1.85
C LYS A 16 3.26 13.46 3.03
N ARG A 17 1.93 13.47 2.85
CA ARG A 17 0.97 13.89 3.87
C ARG A 17 0.18 12.70 4.42
N PHE A 18 -0.06 12.72 5.72
CA PHE A 18 -0.75 11.69 6.49
C PHE A 18 -1.85 12.33 7.33
N ARG A 19 -2.95 11.59 7.48
CA ARG A 19 -4.07 11.97 8.36
C ARG A 19 -3.80 11.66 9.82
N ILE A 20 -3.01 10.61 10.07
CA ILE A 20 -2.77 10.05 11.40
C ILE A 20 -1.31 10.27 11.77
N LYS A 21 -1.07 10.84 12.96
CA LYS A 21 0.27 11.13 13.49
C LYS A 21 1.16 9.89 13.54
N GLN A 22 0.63 8.79 14.05
CA GLN A 22 1.36 7.52 14.15
C GLN A 22 1.89 7.04 12.78
N HIS A 23 1.09 7.15 11.72
CA HIS A 23 1.53 6.75 10.37
C HIS A 23 2.61 7.67 9.81
N TRP A 24 2.53 8.97 10.11
CA TRP A 24 3.59 9.92 9.76
C TRP A 24 4.89 9.62 10.52
N GLN A 25 4.83 9.37 11.83
CA GLN A 25 6.02 9.02 12.62
C GLN A 25 6.68 7.71 12.13
N GLN A 26 5.89 6.66 11.87
CA GLN A 26 6.40 5.42 11.28
C GLN A 26 7.02 5.66 9.90
N HIS A 27 6.47 6.59 9.12
CA HIS A 27 7.04 6.95 7.84
C HIS A 27 8.40 7.66 7.99
N GLU A 28 8.53 8.59 8.95
CA GLU A 28 9.80 9.27 9.24
C GLU A 28 10.89 8.31 9.74
N MET A 29 10.53 7.30 10.52
CA MET A 29 11.49 6.26 10.96
C MET A 29 12.20 5.58 9.78
N ARG A 30 11.53 5.45 8.63
CA ARG A 30 12.17 4.91 7.42
C ARG A 30 13.23 5.86 6.83
N HIS A 31 13.05 7.16 6.98
CA HIS A 31 14.02 8.16 6.52
C HIS A 31 15.27 8.16 7.39
N ARG A 32 15.10 7.97 8.70
CA ARG A 32 16.19 7.92 9.69
C ARG A 32 16.83 6.54 9.84
N GLU A 33 16.33 5.56 9.09
CA GLU A 33 16.73 4.16 9.21
C GLU A 33 16.59 3.61 10.65
N GLU A 34 15.65 4.17 11.42
CA GLU A 34 15.34 3.77 12.78
C GLU A 34 14.34 2.60 12.76
N PHE A 35 14.84 1.39 12.99
CA PHE A 35 14.05 0.17 12.93
C PHE A 35 14.08 -0.56 14.28
N PRO A 36 13.22 -0.16 15.24
CA PRO A 36 13.28 -0.67 16.61
C PRO A 36 12.97 -2.16 16.76
N PHE A 37 12.37 -2.79 15.73
CA PHE A 37 11.98 -4.20 15.78
C PHE A 37 12.90 -5.03 14.90
N VAL A 38 13.84 -5.75 15.52
CA VAL A 38 14.78 -6.62 14.81
C VAL A 38 14.31 -8.06 14.87
N CYS A 39 14.49 -8.79 13.78
CA CYS A 39 14.27 -10.23 13.74
C CYS A 39 15.50 -10.96 14.28
N ASP A 40 15.36 -11.64 15.41
CA ASP A 40 16.44 -12.43 16.01
C ASP A 40 16.94 -13.58 15.11
N VAL A 41 16.12 -14.05 14.17
CA VAL A 41 16.47 -15.18 13.29
C VAL A 41 17.40 -14.75 12.15
N CYS A 42 17.20 -13.56 11.57
CA CYS A 42 17.93 -13.14 10.36
C CYS A 42 18.49 -11.71 10.39
N GLY A 43 18.34 -11.01 11.51
CA GLY A 43 18.82 -9.64 11.70
C GLY A 43 18.05 -8.56 10.92
N LYS A 44 16.97 -8.91 10.20
CA LYS A 44 16.16 -7.91 9.47
C LYS A 44 15.40 -7.03 10.44
N SER A 45 15.41 -5.72 10.19
CA SER A 45 14.81 -4.73 11.07
C SER A 45 13.55 -4.10 10.44
N PHE A 46 12.58 -3.77 11.28
CA PHE A 46 11.26 -3.28 10.91
C PHE A 46 10.86 -2.07 11.76
N VAL A 47 10.05 -1.19 11.17
CA VAL A 47 9.50 0.00 11.85
C VAL A 47 8.36 -0.36 12.81
N VAL A 48 7.60 -1.43 12.51
CA VAL A 48 6.37 -1.77 13.22
C VAL A 48 6.39 -3.23 13.67
N ASN A 49 6.01 -3.50 14.92
CA ASN A 49 5.97 -4.84 15.49
C ASN A 49 5.13 -5.82 14.66
N GLY A 50 3.94 -5.42 14.19
CA GLY A 50 3.10 -6.28 13.35
C GLY A 50 3.75 -6.68 12.02
N ALA A 51 4.68 -5.88 11.49
CA ALA A 51 5.46 -6.25 10.31
C ALA A 51 6.53 -7.29 10.66
N LEU A 52 7.20 -7.15 11.82
CA LEU A 52 8.12 -8.15 12.34
C LEU A 52 7.41 -9.49 12.60
N GLN A 53 6.23 -9.49 13.25
CA GLN A 53 5.48 -10.71 13.53
C GLN A 53 5.13 -11.49 12.25
N LYS A 54 4.58 -10.80 11.25
CA LYS A 54 4.32 -11.39 9.92
C LYS A 54 5.58 -11.89 9.23
N HIS A 55 6.71 -11.22 9.45
CA HIS A 55 7.98 -11.69 8.94
C HIS A 55 8.46 -12.96 9.65
N ILE A 56 8.31 -13.06 10.98
CA ILE A 56 8.67 -14.24 11.75
C ILE A 56 7.87 -15.47 11.30
N GLU A 57 6.60 -15.30 10.94
CA GLU A 57 5.79 -16.37 10.33
C GLU A 57 6.41 -16.95 9.05
N THR A 58 7.21 -16.15 8.31
CA THR A 58 7.90 -16.64 7.10
C THR A 58 9.09 -17.55 7.40
N HIS A 59 9.64 -17.48 8.61
CA HIS A 59 10.65 -18.42 9.11
C HIS A 59 10.00 -19.71 9.64
N ALA A 60 8.77 -19.62 10.16
CA ALA A 60 8.04 -20.75 10.73
C ALA A 60 7.35 -21.65 9.70
N LYS A 61 7.02 -21.14 8.50
CA LYS A 61 6.36 -21.94 7.47
C LYS A 61 7.39 -22.71 6.64
N PRO A 62 7.46 -24.06 6.70
CA PRO A 62 8.12 -24.80 5.63
C PRO A 62 7.37 -24.47 4.34
N LYS A 63 8.07 -23.91 3.34
CA LYS A 63 7.51 -23.64 2.00
C LYS A 63 7.22 -24.92 1.21
N ASN A 64 7.06 -26.05 1.88
CA ASN A 64 6.86 -27.36 1.30
C ASN A 64 5.45 -27.88 1.62
N VAL A 65 4.46 -27.00 1.45
CA VAL A 65 3.12 -27.49 1.10
C VAL A 65 3.24 -27.86 -0.37
N GLN A 66 3.22 -29.17 -0.65
CA GLN A 66 2.96 -29.67 -1.99
C GLN A 66 1.68 -28.98 -2.44
N LYS A 67 1.78 -28.06 -3.40
CA LYS A 67 0.59 -27.41 -3.96
C LYS A 67 -0.22 -28.51 -4.61
N GLU A 68 -1.37 -28.83 -4.05
CA GLU A 68 -2.30 -29.78 -4.64
C GLU A 68 -2.68 -29.23 -6.03
N PRO A 69 -2.68 -30.05 -7.10
CA PRO A 69 -3.07 -29.60 -8.42
C PRO A 69 -4.57 -29.23 -8.44
N GLY A 70 -4.88 -27.98 -8.06
CA GLY A 70 -6.26 -27.46 -7.97
C GLY A 70 -6.43 -26.19 -7.12
N GLU A 71 -5.54 -25.92 -6.15
CA GLU A 71 -5.73 -24.83 -5.16
C GLU A 71 -5.69 -23.42 -5.76
N ASN A 72 -4.99 -23.24 -6.89
CA ASN A 72 -4.87 -21.94 -7.57
C ASN A 72 -6.23 -21.43 -8.10
N GLU A 73 -7.19 -22.31 -8.34
CA GLU A 73 -8.52 -21.92 -8.82
C GLU A 73 -9.39 -21.32 -7.72
N LEU A 74 -9.36 -21.89 -6.52
CA LEU A 74 -10.15 -21.43 -5.38
C LEU A 74 -9.51 -20.20 -4.70
N GLU A 75 -8.18 -20.14 -4.63
CA GLU A 75 -7.46 -18.98 -4.07
C GLU A 75 -7.39 -17.80 -5.03
N ARG A 76 -7.44 -18.05 -6.35
CA ARG A 76 -7.42 -17.02 -7.39
C ARG A 76 -8.54 -17.24 -8.43
N PRO A 77 -9.80 -16.99 -8.03
CA PRO A 77 -10.96 -17.22 -8.88
C PRO A 77 -10.96 -16.32 -10.12
N PHE A 78 -10.35 -15.14 -10.03
CA PHE A 78 -10.47 -14.10 -11.05
C PHE A 78 -9.39 -14.25 -12.12
N ARG A 79 -9.77 -14.69 -13.32
CA ARG A 79 -8.87 -14.86 -14.46
C ARG A 79 -9.00 -13.67 -15.42
N CYS A 80 -7.86 -13.21 -15.94
CA CYS A 80 -7.83 -12.27 -17.05
C CYS A 80 -7.98 -13.02 -18.37
N ASP A 81 -8.98 -12.65 -19.18
CA ASP A 81 -9.23 -13.30 -20.46
C ASP A 81 -8.18 -12.94 -21.53
N GLU A 82 -7.56 -11.77 -21.43
CA GLU A 82 -6.56 -11.32 -22.42
C GLU A 82 -5.20 -12.01 -22.28
N CYS A 83 -4.79 -12.37 -21.06
CA CYS A 83 -3.46 -12.97 -20.83
C CYS A 83 -3.45 -14.20 -19.90
N GLY A 84 -4.62 -14.68 -19.47
CA GLY A 84 -4.78 -15.88 -18.65
C GLY A 84 -4.32 -15.75 -17.19
N LYS A 85 -3.85 -14.58 -16.74
CA LYS A 85 -3.36 -14.39 -15.36
C LYS A 85 -4.49 -14.48 -14.34
N ARG A 86 -4.24 -15.17 -13.22
CA ARG A 86 -5.20 -15.35 -12.12
C ARG A 86 -4.90 -14.43 -10.93
N PHE A 87 -5.94 -13.87 -10.35
CA PHE A 87 -5.90 -12.91 -9.25
C PHE A 87 -6.80 -13.36 -8.10
N LYS A 88 -6.39 -13.02 -6.87
CA LYS A 88 -7.11 -13.35 -5.64
C LYS A 88 -8.37 -12.50 -5.39
N THR A 89 -8.48 -11.33 -6.02
CA THR A 89 -9.62 -10.41 -5.86
C THR A 89 -9.98 -9.74 -7.18
N GLU A 90 -11.26 -9.40 -7.35
CA GLU A 90 -11.77 -8.71 -8.55
C GLU A 90 -11.07 -7.37 -8.80
N GLN A 91 -10.83 -6.58 -7.75
CA GLN A 91 -10.14 -5.28 -7.87
C GLN A 91 -8.74 -5.43 -8.48
N ASN A 92 -8.00 -6.48 -8.12
CA ASN A 92 -6.67 -6.72 -8.68
C ASN A 92 -6.76 -7.14 -10.16
N LEU A 93 -7.79 -7.89 -10.54
CA LEU A 93 -8.06 -8.20 -11.94
C LEU A 93 -8.42 -6.93 -12.73
N ARG A 94 -9.30 -6.06 -12.21
CA ARG A 94 -9.67 -4.79 -12.85
C ARG A 94 -8.46 -3.88 -13.08
N LEU A 95 -7.63 -3.66 -12.06
CA LEU A 95 -6.39 -2.88 -12.20
C LEU A 95 -5.41 -3.51 -13.20
N HIS A 96 -5.44 -4.83 -13.33
CA HIS A 96 -4.62 -5.53 -14.30
C HIS A 96 -5.14 -5.38 -15.73
N THR A 97 -6.46 -5.47 -15.95
CA THR A 97 -7.09 -5.31 -17.27
C THR A 97 -6.96 -3.87 -17.78
N GLU A 98 -7.01 -2.87 -16.89
CA GLU A 98 -6.72 -1.46 -17.26
C GLU A 98 -5.36 -1.30 -17.95
N ARG A 99 -4.37 -2.13 -17.61
CA ARG A 99 -3.04 -2.11 -18.24
C ARG A 99 -3.03 -2.69 -19.65
N HIS A 100 -3.96 -3.59 -19.99
CA HIS A 100 -4.11 -4.08 -21.37
C HIS A 100 -4.85 -3.06 -22.23
N SER A 101 -5.89 -2.43 -21.67
CA SER A 101 -6.69 -1.43 -22.39
C SER A 101 -5.97 -0.09 -22.60
N GLY A 102 -4.77 0.10 -22.05
CA GLY A 102 -4.01 1.34 -22.16
C GLY A 102 -4.69 2.55 -21.49
N LEU A 103 -5.83 2.33 -20.83
CA LEU A 103 -6.51 3.30 -19.98
C LEU A 103 -5.63 3.51 -18.76
N LYS A 104 -4.67 4.44 -18.87
CA LYS A 104 -4.02 5.03 -17.71
C LYS A 104 -5.15 5.45 -16.79
N ARG A 105 -5.15 4.94 -15.55
CA ARG A 105 -5.97 5.51 -14.48
C ARG A 105 -5.70 7.00 -14.52
N PHE A 106 -6.70 7.77 -14.96
CA PHE A 106 -6.73 9.19 -14.71
C PHE A 106 -6.86 9.25 -13.19
N ASP A 107 -5.73 9.41 -12.51
CA ASP A 107 -5.74 9.82 -11.11
C ASP A 107 -6.38 11.20 -11.19
N GLU A 108 -7.68 11.28 -10.90
CA GLU A 108 -8.41 12.53 -10.69
C GLU A 108 -7.86 13.16 -9.39
N ARG A 109 -6.59 13.59 -9.50
CA ARG A 109 -5.83 14.44 -8.59
C ARG A 109 -5.15 15.55 -9.37
N LEU A 110 -5.74 15.96 -10.50
CA LEU A 110 -5.64 17.34 -10.95
C LEU A 110 -6.79 18.11 -10.29
N CYS A 111 -6.65 18.39 -8.99
CA CYS A 111 -7.00 19.73 -8.51
C CYS A 111 -5.71 20.56 -8.56
N THR A 112 -5.14 20.66 -9.76
CA THR A 112 -4.35 21.84 -10.09
C THR A 112 -5.33 22.83 -10.69
N GLU A 113 -5.21 24.06 -10.21
CA GLU A 113 -5.84 25.29 -10.70
C GLU A 113 -7.16 25.70 -10.04
N THR A 114 -7.44 26.96 -9.71
CA THR A 114 -6.72 28.21 -9.39
C THR A 114 -7.85 29.14 -8.87
N ILE A 115 -7.52 30.10 -8.01
CA ILE A 115 -8.31 31.32 -7.65
C ILE A 115 -9.60 31.08 -6.85
N LEU A 116 -9.50 31.27 -5.52
CA LEU A 116 -10.57 31.95 -4.80
C LEU A 116 -10.01 33.30 -4.37
N GLU A 117 -10.41 34.31 -5.15
CA GLU A 117 -10.60 35.66 -4.66
C GLU A 117 -11.28 35.56 -3.29
N ASN A 118 -10.70 36.20 -2.28
CA ASN A 118 -11.47 36.78 -1.19
C ASN A 118 -10.65 37.90 -0.56
N THR A 119 -10.88 39.07 -1.12
CA THR A 119 -10.59 40.37 -0.53
C THR A 119 -11.37 40.53 0.79
N VAL A 120 -10.71 41.23 1.73
CA VAL A 120 -11.21 41.95 2.91
C VAL A 120 -11.57 41.14 4.16
N HIS A 121 -10.98 41.56 5.30
CA HIS A 121 -11.57 42.01 6.58
C HIS A 121 -10.38 42.06 7.57
N LEU A 122 -9.91 43.18 8.13
CA LEU A 122 -10.37 44.55 8.35
C LEU A 122 -9.16 45.50 8.33
#